data_AF-A0A9W8FE87-F1
#
_entry.id   AF-A0A9W8FE87-F1
#
_cell.length_a   1.000
_cell.length_b   1.000
_cell.length_c   1.000
_cell.angle_alpha   90.00
_cell.angle_beta   90.00
_cell.angle_gamma   90.00
#
_symmetry.space_group_name_H-M   'P 1'
#
loop_
_entity.id
_entity.type
_entity.pdbx_description
1 polymer ?
#
loop_
_entity_poly.entity_id
_entity_poly.type
_entity_poly.pdbx_seq_one_letter_code
_entity_poly.pdbx_strand_id
1 'polypeptide(L)'
;MSKSLVAQKQSTATVTQLRSLLSQNQSRYMQTSSAIQQEQQQSYIVPQPQFDQPLTKPEEKRPNVMKVIERESIARADIDGRTKLFVRRAPPKNRMCAGDVVVVESRNSMGESSGSTSFTGVCIAIYRRGIDTSFILRNVVQKIGVEIRFMAYSPLVKRIEIVQKGAGFRRAKLFYLRENPGKTFHLKALRKMAQSAATTTKKN
;
A
#
# COMPACT_ATOMS: atom_id res chain seq x y z
N MET A 1 -11.71 48.78 -111.18
CA MET A 1 -10.75 47.75 -110.73
C MET A 1 -10.88 47.46 -109.22
N SER A 2 -12.03 46.97 -108.73
CA SER A 2 -12.26 46.91 -107.26
C SER A 2 -12.94 45.63 -106.72
N LYS A 3 -12.95 44.51 -107.47
CA LYS A 3 -13.65 43.28 -107.05
C LYS A 3 -12.76 42.14 -106.50
N SER A 4 -11.42 42.24 -106.53
CA SER A 4 -10.53 41.16 -106.05
C SER A 4 -10.06 41.29 -104.60
N LEU A 5 -10.10 42.49 -104.02
CA LEU A 5 -9.60 42.76 -102.65
C LEU A 5 -10.55 42.26 -101.53
N VAL A 6 -11.85 42.11 -101.82
CA VAL A 6 -12.86 41.70 -100.82
C VAL A 6 -12.82 40.19 -100.57
N ALA A 7 -12.57 39.38 -101.60
CA ALA A 7 -12.46 37.91 -101.48
C ALA A 7 -11.19 37.47 -100.72
N GLN A 8 -10.06 38.16 -100.95
CA GLN A 8 -8.84 37.90 -100.19
C GLN A 8 -8.98 38.28 -98.70
N LYS A 9 -9.66 39.40 -98.38
CA LYS A 9 -9.92 39.80 -96.98
C LYS A 9 -10.81 38.83 -96.20
N GLN A 10 -11.80 38.21 -96.85
CA GLN A 10 -12.67 37.22 -96.20
C GLN A 10 -11.93 35.90 -95.94
N SER A 11 -11.06 35.45 -96.86
CA SER A 11 -10.26 34.23 -96.68
C SER A 11 -9.15 34.36 -95.62
N THR A 12 -8.52 35.53 -95.49
CA THR A 12 -7.50 35.75 -94.47
C THR A 12 -8.12 35.95 -93.09
N ALA A 13 -9.33 36.52 -93.02
CA ALA A 13 -10.10 36.61 -91.79
C ALA A 13 -10.50 35.23 -91.24
N THR A 14 -10.93 34.30 -92.11
CA THR A 14 -11.27 32.93 -91.67
C THR A 14 -10.05 32.13 -91.22
N VAL A 15 -8.91 32.25 -91.91
CA VAL A 15 -7.66 31.61 -91.48
C VAL A 15 -7.15 32.20 -90.15
N THR A 16 -7.30 33.51 -89.94
CA THR A 16 -6.92 34.17 -88.69
C THR A 16 -7.84 33.78 -87.54
N GLN A 17 -9.15 33.63 -87.80
CA GLN A 17 -10.14 33.14 -86.84
C GLN A 17 -9.88 31.67 -86.47
N LEU A 18 -9.55 30.81 -87.45
CA LEU A 18 -9.18 29.42 -87.16
C LEU A 18 -7.89 29.32 -86.35
N ARG A 19 -6.91 30.18 -86.62
CA ARG A 19 -5.65 30.24 -85.87
C ARG A 19 -5.84 30.77 -84.44
N SER A 20 -6.72 31.74 -84.24
CA SER A 20 -7.07 32.24 -82.90
C SER A 20 -7.86 31.21 -82.10
N LEU A 21 -8.77 30.47 -82.73
CA LEU A 21 -9.49 29.36 -82.10
C LEU A 21 -8.57 28.19 -81.77
N LEU A 22 -7.61 27.86 -82.64
CA LEU A 22 -6.61 26.82 -82.37
C LEU A 22 -5.69 27.22 -81.20
N SER A 23 -5.29 28.49 -81.14
CA SER A 23 -4.54 29.07 -80.02
C SER A 23 -5.38 29.06 -78.73
N GLN A 24 -6.64 29.50 -78.78
CA GLN A 24 -7.54 29.45 -77.62
C GLN A 24 -7.79 28.01 -77.14
N ASN A 25 -7.92 27.04 -78.04
CA ASN A 25 -8.09 25.64 -77.68
C ASN A 25 -6.80 25.07 -77.06
N GLN A 26 -5.61 25.42 -77.58
CA GLN A 26 -4.34 25.07 -76.94
C GLN A 26 -4.23 25.68 -75.54
N SER A 27 -4.61 26.96 -75.36
CA SER A 27 -4.61 27.64 -74.06
C SER A 27 -5.58 26.99 -73.07
N ARG A 28 -6.79 26.60 -73.52
CA ARG A 28 -7.77 25.90 -72.67
C ARG A 28 -7.26 24.53 -72.23
N TYR A 29 -6.63 23.76 -73.11
CA TYR A 29 -6.01 22.48 -72.74
C TYR A 29 -4.87 22.64 -71.74
N MET A 30 -4.05 23.69 -71.88
CA MET A 30 -2.99 23.98 -70.92
C MET A 30 -3.55 24.40 -69.55
N GLN A 31 -4.62 25.21 -69.53
CA GLN A 31 -5.27 25.65 -68.29
C GLN A 31 -5.98 24.51 -67.53
N THR A 32 -6.65 23.59 -68.24
CA THR A 32 -7.28 22.43 -67.58
C THR A 32 -6.24 21.46 -67.02
N SER A 33 -5.12 21.25 -67.73
CA SER A 33 -4.03 20.41 -67.22
C SER A 33 -3.35 21.00 -65.98
N SER A 34 -3.17 22.33 -65.91
CA SER A 34 -2.62 22.99 -64.73
C SER A 34 -3.57 23.00 -63.53
N ALA A 35 -4.88 23.10 -63.76
CA ALA A 35 -5.88 23.06 -62.69
C ALA A 35 -5.98 21.66 -62.06
N ILE A 36 -5.92 20.61 -62.88
CA ILE A 36 -5.92 19.21 -62.41
C ILE A 36 -4.65 18.89 -61.60
N GLN A 37 -3.50 19.46 -61.97
CA GLN A 37 -2.27 19.33 -61.19
C GLN A 37 -2.33 20.05 -59.83
N GLN A 38 -3.11 21.13 -59.74
CA GLN A 38 -3.31 21.86 -58.48
C GLN A 38 -4.32 21.16 -57.56
N GLU A 39 -5.39 20.57 -58.10
CA GLU A 39 -6.38 19.83 -57.30
C GLU A 39 -5.79 18.54 -56.69
N GLN A 40 -4.80 17.91 -57.32
CA GLN A 40 -4.13 16.72 -56.78
C GLN A 40 -3.18 16.98 -55.61
N GLN A 41 -2.93 18.25 -55.25
CA GLN A 41 -2.08 18.62 -54.11
C GLN A 41 -2.87 19.09 -52.88
N GLN A 42 -4.15 18.74 -52.76
CA GLN A 42 -4.75 18.66 -51.42
C GLN A 42 -4.44 17.29 -50.84
N SER A 43 -3.19 17.10 -50.39
CA SER A 43 -2.86 15.97 -49.54
C SER A 43 -3.71 16.08 -48.28
N TYR A 44 -4.70 15.21 -48.12
CA TYR A 44 -5.47 15.11 -46.89
C TYR A 44 -4.49 14.69 -45.80
N ILE A 45 -4.01 15.68 -45.03
CA ILE A 45 -3.16 15.43 -43.86
C ILE A 45 -4.09 14.77 -42.85
N VAL A 46 -4.04 13.43 -42.79
CA VAL A 46 -4.66 12.70 -41.69
C VAL A 46 -3.98 13.23 -40.42
N PRO A 47 -4.70 13.94 -39.53
CA PRO A 47 -4.09 14.37 -38.29
C PRO A 47 -3.65 13.10 -37.58
N GLN A 48 -2.35 13.03 -37.28
CA GLN A 48 -1.81 11.89 -36.53
C GLN A 48 -2.65 11.73 -35.27
N PRO A 49 -3.13 10.52 -34.95
CA PRO A 49 -3.86 10.31 -33.71
C PRO A 49 -2.97 10.78 -32.57
N GLN A 50 -3.43 11.79 -31.84
CA GLN A 50 -2.76 12.23 -30.64
C GLN A 50 -2.93 11.10 -29.64
N PHE A 51 -1.95 10.20 -29.57
CA PHE A 51 -1.83 9.31 -28.44
C PHE A 51 -1.59 10.22 -27.24
N ASP A 52 -2.62 10.41 -26.40
CA ASP A 52 -2.43 11.00 -25.09
C ASP A 52 -1.23 10.30 -24.47
N GLN A 53 -0.18 11.07 -24.20
CA GLN A 53 1.05 10.51 -23.64
C GLN A 53 0.64 9.66 -22.43
N PRO A 54 1.13 8.42 -22.32
CA PRO A 54 0.79 7.59 -21.20
C PRO A 54 1.16 8.36 -19.94
N LEU A 55 0.20 8.49 -19.01
CA LEU A 55 0.39 9.22 -17.76
C LEU A 55 1.76 8.90 -17.17
N THR A 56 2.65 9.90 -17.12
CA THR A 56 3.97 9.73 -16.54
C THR A 56 3.79 9.34 -15.09
N LYS A 57 4.42 8.23 -14.68
CA LYS A 57 4.41 7.79 -13.30
C LYS A 57 4.86 8.97 -12.42
N PRO A 58 4.16 9.27 -11.31
CA PRO A 58 4.53 10.38 -10.44
C PRO A 58 6.01 10.30 -10.08
N GLU A 59 6.70 11.43 -10.19
CA GLU A 59 8.14 11.57 -9.97
C GLU A 59 8.54 11.14 -8.55
N GLU A 60 7.68 11.45 -7.57
CA GLU A 60 7.87 11.08 -6.18
C GLU A 60 7.06 9.84 -5.78
N LYS A 61 7.75 8.86 -5.20
CA LYS A 61 7.10 7.75 -4.49
C LYS A 61 6.47 8.27 -3.20
N ARG A 62 5.20 8.69 -3.27
CA ARG A 62 4.41 8.95 -2.07
C ARG A 62 4.39 7.70 -1.19
N PRO A 63 4.55 7.83 0.14
CA PRO A 63 4.45 6.68 1.02
C PRO A 63 3.04 6.08 0.91
N ASN A 64 2.94 4.75 0.91
CA ASN A 64 1.65 4.08 0.93
C ASN A 64 0.83 4.58 2.13
N VAL A 65 -0.32 5.20 1.84
CA VAL A 65 -1.19 5.82 2.84
C VAL A 65 -1.48 4.86 4.00
N MET A 66 -1.78 3.59 3.69
CA MET A 66 -2.03 2.54 4.69
C MET A 66 -0.87 2.37 5.68
N LYS A 67 0.39 2.43 5.23
CA LYS A 67 1.57 2.30 6.10
C LYS A 67 1.75 3.53 7.00
N VAL A 68 1.36 4.71 6.51
CA VAL A 68 1.41 5.94 7.29
C VAL A 68 0.37 5.89 8.39
N ILE A 69 -0.88 5.55 8.05
CA ILE A 69 -1.99 5.39 9.00
C ILE A 69 -1.65 4.34 10.05
N GLU A 70 -1.12 3.18 9.64
CA GLU A 70 -0.74 2.11 10.57
C GLU A 70 0.34 2.59 11.56
N ARG A 71 1.38 3.28 11.07
CA ARG A 71 2.43 3.84 11.93
C ARG A 71 1.87 4.86 12.92
N GLU A 72 1.03 5.77 12.44
CA GLU A 72 0.42 6.81 13.26
C GLU A 72 -0.52 6.22 14.31
N SER A 73 -1.32 5.22 13.94
CA SER A 73 -2.23 4.53 14.85
C SER A 73 -1.46 3.79 15.94
N ILE A 74 -0.36 3.10 15.58
CA ILE A 74 0.53 2.46 16.55
C ILE A 74 1.16 3.50 17.47
N ALA A 75 1.64 4.62 16.93
CA ALA A 75 2.25 5.68 17.74
C ALA A 75 1.27 6.28 18.76
N ARG A 76 -0.01 6.46 18.39
CA ARG A 76 -1.06 6.90 19.32
C ARG A 76 -1.40 5.86 20.38
N ALA A 77 -1.40 4.57 20.02
CA ALA A 77 -1.77 3.48 20.92
C ALA A 77 -0.62 2.98 21.80
N ASP A 78 0.63 3.31 21.48
CA ASP A 78 1.81 2.87 22.22
C ASP A 78 2.09 3.75 23.44
N ILE A 79 1.36 3.47 24.54
CA ILE A 79 1.42 4.25 25.78
C ILE A 79 2.76 4.06 26.52
N ASP A 80 3.28 2.83 26.56
CA ASP A 80 4.46 2.47 27.37
C ASP A 80 5.75 2.23 26.55
N GLY A 81 5.70 2.44 25.23
CA GLY A 81 6.78 2.02 24.33
C GLY A 81 6.87 0.49 24.14
N ARG A 82 5.76 -0.22 24.36
CA ARG A 82 5.63 -1.68 24.27
C ARG A 82 5.85 -2.21 22.84
N THR A 83 5.79 -1.36 21.81
CA THR A 83 6.12 -1.74 20.42
C THR A 83 7.47 -2.44 20.31
N LYS A 84 8.46 -2.02 21.11
CA LYS A 84 9.81 -2.61 21.16
C LYS A 84 9.77 -4.13 21.41
N LEU A 85 8.82 -4.60 22.22
CA LEU A 85 8.63 -6.02 22.52
C LEU A 85 8.19 -6.83 21.29
N PHE A 86 7.51 -6.18 20.34
CA PHE A 86 6.92 -6.80 19.15
C PHE A 86 7.68 -6.49 17.85
N VAL A 87 8.90 -5.95 17.93
CA VAL A 87 9.76 -5.81 16.75
C VAL A 87 10.42 -7.15 16.43
N ARG A 88 10.21 -7.67 15.19
CA ARG A 88 10.76 -8.97 14.75
C ARG A 88 12.28 -8.94 14.58
N ARG A 89 12.85 -7.79 14.20
CA ARG A 89 14.29 -7.62 13.95
C ARG A 89 15.11 -7.40 15.23
N ALA A 90 14.47 -7.03 16.34
CA ALA A 90 15.18 -6.81 17.61
C ALA A 90 15.78 -8.12 18.15
N PRO A 91 16.90 -8.11 18.89
CA PRO A 91 17.49 -9.32 19.47
C PRO A 91 16.50 -10.05 20.40
N PRO A 92 16.53 -11.40 20.47
CA PRO A 92 15.64 -12.20 21.34
C PRO A 92 15.64 -11.78 22.82
N LYS A 93 16.77 -11.25 23.31
CA LYS A 93 16.90 -10.71 24.67
C LYS A 93 15.97 -9.52 24.92
N ASN A 94 15.76 -8.67 23.92
CA ASN A 94 15.05 -7.39 24.05
C ASN A 94 13.61 -7.43 23.52
N ARG A 95 13.23 -8.47 22.75
CA ARG A 95 11.86 -8.67 22.23
C ARG A 95 11.16 -9.81 22.96
N MET A 96 9.83 -9.80 22.96
CA MET A 96 9.04 -10.92 23.47
C MET A 96 9.06 -12.09 22.48
N CYS A 97 9.31 -13.29 23.00
CA CYS A 97 9.36 -14.55 22.24
C CYS A 97 8.35 -15.56 22.80
N ALA A 98 8.00 -16.55 21.97
CA ALA A 98 7.19 -17.67 22.45
C ALA A 98 8.01 -18.49 23.45
N GLY A 99 7.41 -18.81 24.59
CA GLY A 99 8.05 -19.45 25.74
C GLY A 99 8.39 -18.48 26.86
N ASP A 100 8.37 -17.16 26.62
CA ASP A 100 8.58 -16.17 27.68
C ASP A 100 7.42 -16.20 28.68
N VAL A 101 7.71 -16.02 29.97
CA VAL A 101 6.71 -15.84 31.02
C VAL A 101 6.45 -14.35 31.18
N VAL A 102 5.20 -13.96 31.00
CA VAL A 102 4.77 -12.57 30.90
C VAL A 102 3.70 -12.30 31.93
N VAL A 103 3.79 -11.14 32.57
CA VAL A 103 2.75 -10.56 33.41
C VAL A 103 2.09 -9.44 32.60
N VAL A 104 0.76 -9.50 32.50
CA VAL A 104 -0.05 -8.47 31.86
C VAL A 104 -0.97 -7.87 32.90
N GLU A 105 -0.91 -6.57 33.08
CA GLU A 105 -1.86 -5.79 33.87
C GLU A 105 -2.92 -5.22 32.92
N SER A 106 -4.17 -5.63 33.09
CA SER A 106 -5.31 -5.16 32.30
C SER A 106 -6.36 -4.48 33.16
N ARG A 107 -6.99 -3.43 32.65
CA ARG A 107 -8.16 -2.78 33.25
C ARG A 107 -9.41 -3.62 33.00
N ASN A 108 -10.29 -3.71 33.99
CA ASN A 108 -11.55 -4.45 33.86
C ASN A 108 -12.60 -3.67 33.05
N SER A 109 -12.57 -2.34 33.13
CA SER A 109 -13.49 -1.44 32.43
C SER A 109 -12.74 -0.18 31.98
N MET A 110 -13.36 0.64 31.13
CA MET A 110 -12.75 1.86 30.58
C MET A 110 -12.77 3.06 31.54
N GLY A 111 -13.55 2.97 32.63
CA GLY A 111 -13.74 4.09 33.56
C GLY A 111 -12.51 4.43 34.41
N GLU A 112 -12.48 5.65 34.95
CA GLU A 112 -11.36 6.17 35.77
C GLU A 112 -11.17 5.39 37.08
N SER A 113 -12.26 4.91 37.69
CA SER A 113 -12.23 4.07 38.90
C SER A 113 -12.28 2.56 38.57
N SER A 114 -11.63 2.16 37.49
CA SER A 114 -11.56 0.75 37.11
C SER A 114 -10.47 0.01 37.88
N GLY A 115 -10.82 -1.15 38.43
CA GLY A 115 -9.85 -2.08 38.99
C GLY A 115 -8.95 -2.67 37.90
N SER A 116 -7.70 -2.97 38.27
CA SER A 116 -6.73 -3.66 37.43
C SER A 116 -6.56 -5.12 37.84
N THR A 117 -6.66 -6.02 36.87
CA THR A 117 -6.40 -7.45 37.06
C THR A 117 -5.06 -7.80 36.43
N SER A 118 -4.27 -8.61 37.10
CA SER A 118 -3.02 -9.14 36.56
C SER A 118 -3.18 -10.59 36.12
N PHE A 119 -2.72 -10.90 34.91
CA PHE A 119 -2.64 -12.26 34.40
C PHE A 119 -1.18 -12.61 34.14
N THR A 120 -0.72 -13.70 34.75
CA THR A 120 0.63 -14.23 34.52
C THR A 120 0.53 -15.54 33.75
N GLY A 121 1.34 -15.70 32.71
CA GLY A 121 1.34 -16.94 31.94
C GLY A 121 2.50 -17.05 30.97
N VAL A 122 2.66 -18.24 30.41
CA VAL A 122 3.63 -18.50 29.34
C VAL A 122 3.05 -18.00 28.02
N CYS A 123 3.82 -17.22 27.27
CA CYS A 123 3.45 -16.80 25.92
C CYS A 123 3.58 -17.97 24.95
N ILE A 124 2.46 -18.48 24.44
CA ILE A 124 2.47 -19.62 23.52
C ILE A 124 2.51 -19.18 22.05
N ALA A 125 1.99 -18.00 21.73
CA ALA A 125 1.94 -17.51 20.36
C ALA A 125 1.91 -15.98 20.32
N ILE A 126 2.55 -15.41 19.30
CA ILE A 126 2.54 -13.97 19.00
C ILE A 126 2.10 -13.80 17.55
N TYR A 127 1.10 -12.97 17.32
CA TYR A 127 0.57 -12.58 16.02
C TYR A 127 0.95 -11.13 15.78
N ARG A 128 1.74 -10.87 14.74
CA ARG A 128 2.23 -9.51 14.40
C ARG A 128 1.45 -9.01 13.19
N ARG A 129 0.47 -8.14 13.42
CA ARG A 129 -0.49 -7.63 12.41
C ARG A 129 -0.67 -6.12 12.56
N GLY A 130 0.43 -5.39 12.71
CA GLY A 130 0.37 -3.94 12.90
C GLY A 130 -0.31 -3.56 14.21
N ILE A 131 -1.36 -2.74 14.10
CA ILE A 131 -2.22 -2.32 15.22
C ILE A 131 -2.94 -3.51 15.88
N ASP A 132 -3.24 -4.58 15.12
CA ASP A 132 -3.90 -5.79 15.62
C ASP A 132 -2.91 -6.84 16.16
N THR A 133 -1.70 -6.41 16.50
CA THR A 133 -0.70 -7.30 17.10
C THR A 133 -1.23 -7.84 18.42
N SER A 134 -1.22 -9.15 18.54
CA SER A 134 -1.78 -9.86 19.70
C SER A 134 -0.90 -11.03 20.11
N PHE A 135 -1.09 -11.48 21.33
CA PHE A 135 -0.36 -12.62 21.87
C PHE A 135 -1.25 -13.43 22.80
N ILE A 136 -0.95 -14.72 22.91
CA ILE A 136 -1.72 -15.66 23.72
C ILE A 136 -0.85 -16.09 24.89
N LEU A 137 -1.39 -15.90 26.10
CA LEU A 137 -0.80 -16.38 27.33
C LEU A 137 -1.57 -17.60 27.82
N ARG A 138 -0.83 -18.60 28.32
CA ARG A 138 -1.38 -19.81 28.92
C ARG A 138 -0.90 -19.94 30.37
N ASN A 139 -1.81 -20.28 31.26
CA ASN A 139 -1.50 -20.63 32.64
C ASN A 139 -2.40 -21.81 33.09
N VAL A 140 -1.95 -22.58 34.07
CA VAL A 140 -2.78 -23.60 34.73
C VAL A 140 -3.07 -23.11 36.13
N VAL A 141 -4.30 -22.68 36.37
CA VAL A 141 -4.77 -22.15 37.66
C VAL A 141 -5.67 -23.20 38.28
N GLN A 142 -5.35 -23.64 39.51
CA GLN A 142 -6.17 -24.63 40.24
C GLN A 142 -6.48 -25.90 39.40
N LYS A 143 -5.48 -26.41 38.67
CA LYS A 143 -5.60 -27.59 37.76
C LYS A 143 -6.46 -27.35 36.50
N ILE A 144 -6.95 -26.14 36.26
CA ILE A 144 -7.69 -25.76 35.06
C ILE A 144 -6.78 -24.95 34.15
N GLY A 145 -6.69 -25.33 32.88
CA GLY A 145 -5.91 -24.61 31.88
C GLY A 145 -6.67 -23.37 31.39
N VAL A 146 -6.11 -22.19 31.62
CA VAL A 146 -6.67 -20.90 31.20
C VAL A 146 -5.78 -20.31 30.12
N GLU A 147 -6.39 -19.91 29.01
CA GLU A 147 -5.73 -19.19 27.92
C GLU A 147 -6.43 -17.86 27.68
N ILE A 148 -5.65 -16.78 27.59
CA ILE A 148 -6.16 -15.44 27.29
C ILE A 148 -5.36 -14.84 26.15
N ARG A 149 -6.05 -14.28 25.17
CA ARG A 149 -5.46 -13.49 24.10
C ARG A 149 -5.52 -12.01 24.46
N PHE A 150 -4.37 -11.34 24.45
CA PHE A 150 -4.27 -9.90 24.65
C PHE A 150 -3.94 -9.21 23.33
N MET A 151 -4.60 -8.09 23.08
CA MET A 151 -4.25 -7.15 22.01
C MET A 151 -3.20 -6.19 22.57
N ALA A 152 -2.01 -6.13 21.95
CA ALA A 152 -0.89 -5.37 22.48
C ALA A 152 -1.19 -3.87 22.60
N TYR A 153 -1.93 -3.33 21.62
CA TYR A 153 -2.27 -1.91 21.51
C TYR A 153 -3.66 -1.57 22.06
N SER A 154 -4.30 -2.47 22.81
CA SER A 154 -5.56 -2.14 23.45
C SER A 154 -5.34 -1.16 24.61
N PRO A 155 -6.20 -0.13 24.77
CA PRO A 155 -6.17 0.78 25.91
C PRO A 155 -6.47 0.09 27.25
N LEU A 156 -7.10 -1.09 27.22
CA LEU A 156 -7.35 -1.88 28.42
C LEU A 156 -6.06 -2.53 28.95
N VAL A 157 -5.07 -2.76 28.09
CA VAL A 157 -3.77 -3.29 28.52
C VAL A 157 -2.95 -2.13 29.07
N LYS A 158 -2.70 -2.15 30.38
CA LYS A 158 -1.97 -1.11 31.09
C LYS A 158 -0.47 -1.34 31.03
N ARG A 159 0.01 -2.57 31.27
CA ARG A 159 1.43 -2.91 31.24
C ARG A 159 1.67 -4.35 30.80
N ILE A 160 2.81 -4.57 30.15
CA ILE A 160 3.30 -5.89 29.74
C ILE A 160 4.74 -6.02 30.24
N GLU A 161 4.97 -6.97 31.14
CA GLU A 161 6.29 -7.22 31.72
C GLU A 161 6.74 -8.66 31.45
N ILE A 162 7.98 -8.83 31.00
CA ILE A 162 8.60 -10.14 30.82
C ILE A 162 9.32 -10.49 32.12
N VAL A 163 8.79 -11.46 32.86
CA VAL A 163 9.41 -11.87 34.12
C VAL A 163 10.51 -12.90 33.92
N GLN A 164 10.30 -13.84 33.00
CA GLN A 164 11.28 -14.87 32.71
C GLN A 164 11.35 -15.12 31.21
N LYS A 165 12.57 -15.24 30.68
CA LYS A 165 12.80 -15.62 29.29
C LYS A 165 12.64 -17.12 29.10
N GLY A 166 12.00 -17.51 28.00
CA GLY A 166 11.85 -18.91 27.62
C GLY A 166 13.15 -19.45 27.04
N ALA A 167 13.73 -20.47 27.68
CA ALA A 167 14.86 -21.22 27.17
C ALA A 167 14.41 -22.58 26.60
N GLY A 168 15.06 -23.05 25.54
CA GLY A 168 14.84 -24.40 24.98
C GLY A 168 13.65 -24.54 24.02
N PHE A 169 12.86 -23.48 23.79
CA PHE A 169 11.76 -23.49 22.82
C PHE A 169 12.25 -23.10 21.43
N ARG A 170 12.04 -23.97 20.44
CA ARG A 170 12.48 -23.75 19.05
C ARG A 170 11.35 -23.41 18.08
N ARG A 171 10.09 -23.65 18.45
CA ARG A 171 8.93 -23.40 17.60
C ARG A 171 8.41 -21.97 17.79
N ALA A 172 7.94 -21.35 16.71
CA ALA A 172 7.34 -20.01 16.76
C ALA A 172 6.01 -19.96 17.52
N LYS A 173 5.28 -21.07 17.57
CA LYS A 173 4.04 -21.24 18.33
C LYS A 173 4.10 -22.55 19.13
N LEU A 174 3.76 -22.49 20.40
CA LEU A 174 3.92 -23.56 21.38
C LEU A 174 2.57 -24.18 21.78
N PHE A 175 1.67 -24.39 20.82
CA PHE A 175 0.35 -24.97 21.10
C PHE A 175 0.41 -26.37 21.72
N TYR A 176 1.49 -27.11 21.49
CA TYR A 176 1.73 -28.43 22.09
C TYR A 176 1.88 -28.38 23.63
N LEU A 177 2.05 -27.19 24.23
CA LEU A 177 2.02 -27.01 25.70
C LEU A 177 0.62 -27.17 26.29
N ARG A 178 -0.41 -27.33 25.45
CA ARG A 178 -1.77 -27.70 25.89
C ARG A 178 -1.83 -29.12 26.41
N GLU A 179 -1.28 -30.05 25.63
CA GLU A 179 -1.24 -31.48 25.92
C GLU A 179 -0.11 -31.84 26.88
N ASN A 180 0.99 -31.07 26.87
CA ASN A 180 2.18 -31.32 27.68
C ASN A 180 2.41 -30.24 28.75
N PRO A 181 1.55 -30.13 29.79
CA PRO A 181 1.67 -29.10 30.82
C PRO A 181 2.97 -29.24 31.63
N GLY A 182 3.55 -30.44 31.74
CA GLY A 182 4.80 -30.67 32.47
C GLY A 182 6.02 -29.90 31.92
N LYS A 183 5.98 -29.48 30.63
CA LYS A 183 7.02 -28.64 30.01
C LYS A 183 6.76 -27.14 30.18
N THR A 184 5.61 -26.75 30.73
CA THR A 184 5.37 -25.35 31.09
C THR A 184 6.17 -25.01 32.33
N PHE A 185 6.72 -23.79 32.38
CA PHE A 185 7.40 -23.32 33.57
C PHE A 185 6.44 -23.40 34.76
N HIS A 186 6.82 -24.13 35.80
CA HIS A 186 6.13 -24.02 37.06
C HIS A 186 6.32 -22.58 37.56
N LEU A 187 5.26 -21.77 37.44
CA LEU A 187 5.14 -20.41 38.00
C LEU A 187 5.34 -20.35 39.53
N LYS A 188 5.74 -21.47 40.18
CA LYS A 188 6.13 -21.52 41.59
C LYS A 188 7.21 -20.48 41.94
N ALA A 189 8.13 -20.16 41.02
CA ALA A 189 9.15 -19.13 41.25
C ALA A 189 8.56 -17.69 41.26
N LEU A 190 7.52 -17.42 40.47
CA LEU A 190 6.82 -16.14 40.38
C LEU A 190 5.97 -15.84 41.62
N ARG A 191 5.40 -16.88 42.24
CA ARG A 191 4.63 -16.77 43.49
C ARG A 191 5.48 -16.21 44.63
N LYS A 192 6.79 -16.51 44.66
CA LYS A 192 7.74 -15.94 45.64
C LYS A 192 7.96 -14.44 45.43
N MET A 193 8.10 -13.97 44.19
CA MET A 193 8.31 -12.53 43.89
C MET A 193 7.06 -11.69 44.19
N ALA A 194 5.87 -12.22 43.90
CA ALA A 194 4.60 -11.56 44.24
C ALA A 194 4.38 -11.48 45.77
N GLN A 195 4.78 -12.51 46.52
CA GLN A 195 4.69 -12.54 47.99
C GLN A 195 5.72 -11.62 48.66
N SER A 196 6.95 -11.54 48.14
CA SER A 196 7.97 -10.62 48.68
C SER A 196 7.58 -9.15 48.47
N ALA A 197 7.00 -8.79 47.32
CA ALA A 197 6.53 -7.43 47.06
C ALA A 197 5.37 -7.00 47.98
N ALA A 198 4.43 -7.90 48.29
CA ALA A 198 3.33 -7.62 49.21
C ALA A 198 3.76 -7.48 50.68
N THR A 199 4.88 -8.09 51.07
CA THR A 199 5.39 -8.05 52.45
C THR A 199 6.11 -6.72 52.76
N THR A 200 6.75 -6.11 51.76
CA THR A 200 7.48 -4.85 51.91
C THR A 200 6.55 -3.64 52.09
N THR A 201 5.38 -3.62 51.45
CA THR A 201 4.40 -2.52 51.57
C THR A 201 3.68 -2.47 52.92
N LYS A 202 3.70 -3.56 53.69
CA LYS A 202 3.03 -3.65 55.00
C LYS A 202 3.92 -3.25 56.19
N LYS A 203 5.19 -2.90 55.92
CA LYS A 203 6.23 -2.63 56.93
C LYS A 203 6.65 -1.16 57.04
N ASN A 204 6.03 -0.27 56.25
CA ASN A 204 6.23 1.17 56.29
C ASN A 204 4.96 1.87 56.75
#